data_AF-A0A952S5U6-F1
#
_entry.id   AF-A0A952S5U6-F1
#
_cell.length_a   1.000
_cell.length_b   1.000
_cell.length_c   1.000
_cell.angle_alpha   90.00
_cell.angle_beta   90.00
_cell.angle_gamma   90.00
#
_symmetry.space_group_name_H-M   'P 1'
#
loop_
_entity.id
_entity.type
_entity.pdbx_description
1 polymer ?
#
loop_
_entity_poly.entity_id
_entity_poly.type
_entity_poly.pdbx_seq_one_letter_code
_entity_poly.pdbx_strand_id
1 'polypeptide(L)' 'MLVAEVEKLALSLPFNERAKLADRIIESLPDDFIDDEELELALQRDKEMDEDPSTVLTHEEFFDFFKQRREASRK' A
#
# COMPACT_ATOMS: atom_id res chain seq x y z
N MET A 1 8.77 19.46 -5.21
CA MET A 1 8.40 18.95 -3.88
C MET A 1 8.52 17.44 -3.94
N LEU A 2 9.34 16.85 -3.08
CA LEU A 2 9.59 15.40 -3.10
C LEU A 2 8.48 14.68 -2.33
N VAL A 3 8.11 13.48 -2.77
CA VAL A 3 7.09 12.63 -2.10
C VAL A 3 7.42 12.43 -0.61
N ALA A 4 8.71 12.26 -0.29
CA ALA A 4 9.18 12.10 1.08
C ALA A 4 8.94 13.34 1.99
N GLU A 5 8.94 14.55 1.42
CA GLU A 5 8.65 15.78 2.18
C GLU A 5 7.17 15.88 2.50
N VAL A 6 6.32 15.46 1.56
CA VAL A 6 4.85 15.40 1.72
C VAL A 6 4.48 14.36 2.78
N GLU A 7 5.09 13.17 2.73
CA GLU A 7 4.88 12.11 3.72
C GLU A 7 5.24 12.59 5.13
N LYS A 8 6.41 13.21 5.29
CA LYS A 8 6.85 13.75 6.58
C LYS A 8 5.87 14.78 7.15
N LEU A 9 5.33 15.65 6.30
CA LEU A 9 4.32 16.63 6.69
C LEU A 9 3.01 15.95 7.09
N ALA A 10 2.53 14.99 6.30
CA ALA A 10 1.31 14.23 6.59
C ALA A 10 1.41 13.48 7.92
N LEU A 11 2.54 12.83 8.19
CA LEU A 11 2.76 12.10 9.45
C LEU A 11 2.92 13.02 10.67
N SER A 12 3.34 14.27 10.46
CA SER A 12 3.45 15.26 11.54
C SER A 12 2.12 15.82 12.04
N LEU A 13 1.03 15.64 11.27
CA LEU A 13 -0.29 16.10 11.64
C LEU A 13 -0.85 15.31 12.85
N PRO A 14 -1.68 15.92 13.72
CA PRO A 14 -2.46 15.21 14.73
C PRO A 14 -3.37 14.14 14.11
N PHE A 15 -3.69 13.08 14.86
CA PHE A 15 -4.49 11.95 14.37
C PHE A 15 -5.78 12.38 13.64
N ASN A 16 -6.55 13.28 14.24
CA ASN A 16 -7.81 13.76 13.66
C ASN A 16 -7.62 14.51 12.34
N GLU A 17 -6.50 15.21 12.17
CA GLU A 17 -6.16 15.92 10.93
C GLU A 17 -5.63 14.96 9.88
N ARG A 18 -4.88 13.92 10.27
CA ARG A 18 -4.49 12.84 9.37
C ARG A 18 -5.69 12.06 8.84
N ALA A 19 -6.69 11.78 9.69
CA ALA A 19 -7.92 11.13 9.27
C ALA A 19 -8.64 11.96 8.20
N LYS A 20 -8.82 13.27 8.44
CA LYS A 20 -9.42 14.19 7.45
C LYS A 20 -8.60 14.29 6.16
N LEU A 21 -7.27 14.24 6.25
CA LEU A 21 -6.40 14.24 5.07
C LEU A 21 -6.57 12.94 4.28
N ALA A 22 -6.67 11.79 4.95
CA ALA A 22 -6.90 10.51 4.30
C ALA A 22 -8.26 10.49 3.57
N ASP A 23 -9.34 10.97 4.22
CA ASP A 23 -10.66 11.06 3.59
C ASP A 23 -10.61 11.91 2.31
N ARG A 24 -9.98 13.09 2.36
CA ARG A 24 -9.83 13.95 1.18
C ARG A 24 -8.99 13.33 0.07
N ILE A 25 -7.96 12.56 0.42
CA ILE A 25 -7.16 11.84 -0.57
C ILE A 25 -8.06 10.80 -1.25
N ILE A 26 -8.82 10.03 -0.48
CA ILE A 26 -9.75 9.02 -1.01
C ILE A 26 -10.79 9.67 -1.93
N GLU A 27 -11.41 10.77 -1.50
CA GLU A 27 -12.38 11.54 -2.30
C GLU A 27 -11.78 12.15 -3.58
N SER A 28 -10.46 12.33 -3.63
CA SER A 28 -9.77 12.88 -4.81
C SER A 28 -9.36 11.83 -5.83
N LEU A 29 -9.53 10.55 -5.51
CA LEU A 29 -9.21 9.47 -6.43
C LEU A 29 -10.23 9.43 -7.58
N PRO A 30 -9.80 9.08 -8.80
CA PRO A 30 -10.73 8.86 -9.90
C PRO A 30 -11.81 7.82 -9.56
N ASP A 31 -13.01 7.97 -10.14
CA ASP A 31 -14.11 7.00 -9.94
C ASP A 31 -13.75 5.59 -10.45
N ASP A 32 -12.78 5.48 -11.35
CA ASP A 32 -12.22 4.23 -11.90
C ASP A 32 -10.91 3.80 -11.21
N PHE A 33 -10.59 4.37 -10.04
CA PHE A 33 -9.36 4.05 -9.31
C PHE A 33 -9.31 2.59 -8.81
N ILE A 34 -10.47 1.96 -8.62
CA ILE A 34 -10.57 0.54 -8.30
C ILE A 34 -11.64 -0.05 -9.22
N ASP A 35 -11.22 -0.99 -10.07
CA ASP A 35 -12.15 -1.81 -10.83
C ASP A 35 -12.82 -2.82 -9.89
N ASP A 36 -14.11 -3.09 -10.07
CA ASP A 36 -14.86 -4.04 -9.24
C ASP A 36 -14.21 -5.44 -9.31
N GLU A 37 -13.66 -5.83 -10.47
CA GLU A 37 -12.92 -7.08 -10.66
C GLU A 37 -11.62 -7.10 -9.83
N GLU A 38 -10.91 -5.98 -9.75
CA GLU A 38 -9.69 -5.86 -8.94
C GLU A 38 -10.00 -5.98 -7.44
N LEU A 39 -11.12 -5.38 -7.00
CA LEU A 39 -11.59 -5.49 -5.62
C LEU A 39 -11.97 -6.93 -5.27
N GLU A 40 -12.75 -7.60 -6.12
CA GLU A 40 -13.14 -9.00 -5.92
C GLU A 40 -11.92 -9.91 -5.83
N LEU A 41 -10.93 -9.72 -6.71
CA LEU A 41 -9.69 -10.49 -6.69
C LEU A 41 -8.86 -10.21 -5.42
N ALA A 42 -8.82 -8.95 -4.95
CA ALA A 42 -8.13 -8.60 -3.71
C ALA A 42 -8.77 -9.29 -2.50
N LEU A 43 -10.09 -9.30 -2.41
CA LEU A 43 -10.84 -9.99 -1.34
C LEU A 43 -10.67 -11.51 -1.42
N GLN A 44 -10.66 -12.08 -2.63
CA GLN A 44 -10.40 -13.50 -2.81
C GLN A 44 -9.00 -13.87 -2.31
N ARG A 45 -7.98 -13.08 -2.68
CA ARG A 45 -6.60 -13.30 -2.22
C ARG A 45 -6.52 -13.21 -0.70
N ASP A 46 -7.11 -12.20 -0.08
CA ASP A 46 -7.13 -12.07 1.39
C ASP A 46 -7.67 -13.34 2.07
N LYS A 47 -8.77 -13.89 1.54
CA LYS A 47 -9.33 -15.15 2.01
C LYS A 47 -8.38 -16.35 1.78
N GLU A 48 -7.77 -16.45 0.61
CA GLU A 48 -6.79 -17.51 0.30
C GLU A 48 -5.56 -17.44 1.25
N MET A 49 -5.15 -16.23 1.63
CA MET A 49 -4.07 -16.00 2.59
C MET A 49 -4.42 -16.49 4.00
N ASP A 50 -5.67 -16.28 4.43
CA ASP A 50 -6.18 -16.79 5.70
C ASP A 50 -6.31 -18.33 5.70
N GLU A 51 -6.71 -18.91 4.56
CA GLU A 51 -6.86 -20.35 4.40
C GLU A 51 -5.51 -21.10 4.33
N ASP A 52 -4.53 -20.54 3.62
CA ASP A 52 -3.16 -21.09 3.52
C ASP A 52 -2.09 -19.99 3.65
N PRO A 53 -1.64 -19.70 4.89
CA PRO A 53 -0.59 -18.71 5.15
C PRO A 53 0.78 -19.06 4.54
N SER A 54 0.98 -20.26 4.00
CA SER A 54 2.23 -20.61 3.30
C SER A 54 2.30 -20.03 1.88
N THR A 55 1.16 -19.55 1.35
CA THR A 55 1.07 -18.91 0.03
C THR A 55 1.53 -17.45 0.04
N VAL A 56 1.79 -16.88 1.22
CA VAL A 56 2.19 -15.48 1.39
C VAL A 56 3.63 -15.33 1.83
N LEU A 57 4.21 -14.18 1.52
CA LEU A 57 5.50 -13.79 2.06
C LEU A 57 5.31 -13.28 3.49
N THR A 58 6.22 -13.67 4.37
CA THR A 58 6.39 -12.95 5.63
C THR A 58 6.80 -11.51 5.34
N HIS A 59 6.59 -10.64 6.33
CA HIS A 59 6.98 -9.24 6.23
C HIS A 59 8.48 -9.08 5.91
N GLU A 60 9.33 -9.89 6.53
CA GLU A 60 10.78 -9.90 6.28
C GLU A 60 11.11 -10.29 4.84
N GLU A 61 10.52 -11.37 4.34
CA GLU A 61 10.72 -11.85 2.97
C GLU A 61 10.26 -10.82 1.92
N PHE A 62 9.15 -10.13 2.18
CA PHE A 62 8.68 -9.05 1.32
C PHE A 62 9.71 -7.92 1.21
N PHE A 63 10.26 -7.46 2.34
CA PHE A 63 11.26 -6.39 2.32
C PHE A 63 12.57 -6.81 1.66
N ASP A 64 13.02 -8.04 1.91
CA ASP A 64 14.22 -8.59 1.30
C ASP A 64 14.08 -8.71 -0.22
N PHE A 65 12.93 -9.14 -0.72
CA PHE A 65 12.64 -9.18 -2.15
C PHE A 65 12.83 -7.79 -2.80
N PHE A 66 12.25 -6.74 -2.23
CA PHE A 66 12.38 -5.38 -2.78
C PHE A 66 13.78 -4.79 -2.62
N LYS A 67 14.52 -5.19 -1.58
CA LYS A 67 15.93 -4.79 -1.41
C LYS A 67 16.79 -5.40 -2.51
N GLN A 68 16.69 -6.72 -2.72
CA GLN A 68 17.44 -7.43 -3.76
C GLN A 68 17.12 -6.90 -5.16
N ARG A 69 15.83 -6.68 -5.46
CA ARG A 69 15.40 -6.13 -6.75
C ARG A 69 16.02 -4.75 -7.04
N ARG A 70 16.06 -3.86 -6.04
CA ARG A 70 16.66 -2.52 -6.18
C ARG A 70 18.17 -2.56 -6.38
N GLU A 71 18.86 -3.51 -5.76
CA GLU A 71 20.30 -3.73 -5.95
C GLU A 71 20.60 -4.28 -7.35
N ALA A 72 19.75 -5.18 -7.86
CA ALA A 72 19.86 -5.73 -9.21
C ALA A 72 19.63 -4.67 -10.31
N SER A 73 18.72 -3.72 -10.11
CA SER A 73 18.46 -2.62 -11.08
C SER A 73 19.54 -1.54 -11.11
N ARG A 74 20.56 -1.60 -10.24
CA ARG A 74 21.67 -0.63 -10.16
C ARG A 74 22.97 -1.11 -10.80
N LYS A 75 23.01 -2.35 -11.30
CA LYS A 75 24.13 -2.91 -12.07
C LYS A 75 23.81 -2.85 -13.56
#